data_AF-A0ABC9TV32-F1
#
_entry.id   AF-A0ABC9TV32-F1
#
_cell.length_a   1.000
_cell.length_b   1.000
_cell.length_c   1.000
_cell.angle_alpha   90.00
_cell.angle_beta   90.00
_cell.angle_gamma   90.00
#
_symmetry.space_group_name_H-M   'P 1'
#
loop_
_entity.id
_entity.type
_entity.pdbx_description
1 polymer ?
#
loop_
_entity_poly.entity_id
_entity_poly.type
_entity_poly.pdbx_seq_one_letter_code
_entity_poly.pdbx_strand_id
1 'polypeptide(L)' 'MRKVQWCVKCKKYHLFDDVNWKYNWKQRTWECLKTENLEEESN' A
#
# COMPACT_ATOMS: atom_id res chain seq x y z
N MET A 1 13.52 12.12 -6.93
CA MET A 1 13.64 11.45 -5.61
C MET A 1 12.43 10.56 -5.44
N ARG A 2 12.61 9.25 -5.21
CA ARG A 2 11.47 8.34 -5.04
C ARG A 2 10.86 8.55 -3.65
N LYS A 3 9.54 8.66 -3.56
CA LYS A 3 8.82 8.90 -2.30
C LYS A 3 8.64 7.56 -1.58
N VAL A 4 9.04 7.50 -0.32
CA VAL A 4 8.84 6.32 0.55
C VAL A 4 7.80 6.63 1.62
N GLN A 5 7.00 5.63 1.99
CA GLN A 5 5.97 5.74 3.01
C GLN A 5 6.02 4.51 3.92
N TRP A 6 5.80 4.72 5.22
CA TRP A 6 5.73 3.64 6.21
C TRP A 6 4.36 2.97 6.17
N CYS A 7 4.35 1.64 6.06
CA CYS A 7 3.14 0.83 6.15
C CYS A 7 3.02 0.21 7.55
N VAL A 8 1.98 0.58 8.30
CA VAL A 8 1.80 0.05 9.67
C VAL A 8 1.42 -1.44 9.68
N LYS A 9 0.74 -1.92 8.64
CA LYS A 9 0.38 -3.34 8.47
C LYS A 9 1.61 -4.23 8.28
N CYS A 10 2.55 -3.82 7.45
CA CYS A 10 3.77 -4.58 7.15
C CYS A 10 4.96 -4.24 8.08
N LYS A 11 4.84 -3.17 8.88
CA LYS A 11 5.92 -2.65 9.74
C LYS A 11 7.24 -2.44 8.98
N LYS A 12 7.15 -1.92 7.75
CA LYS A 12 8.30 -1.57 6.90
C LYS A 12 7.98 -0.40 5.98
N TYR A 13 9.03 0.20 5.44
CA TYR A 13 8.93 1.24 4.41
C TYR A 13 8.69 0.59 3.04
N HIS A 14 7.81 1.21 2.26
CA HIS A 14 7.55 0.89 0.86
C HIS A 14 7.74 2.15 0.01
N LEU A 15 8.09 1.97 -1.26
CA LEU A 15 7.95 3.05 -2.23
C LEU A 15 6.46 3.37 -2.38
N PHE A 16 6.15 4.66 -2.46
CA PHE A 16 4.77 5.12 -2.52
C PHE A 16 4.06 4.59 -3.77
N ASP A 17 4.79 4.49 -4.88
CA ASP A 17 4.25 4.10 -6.18
C ASP A 17 4.18 2.57 -6.40
N ASP A 18 4.86 1.78 -5.56
CA ASP A 18 4.94 0.31 -5.72
C ASP A 18 3.69 -0.41 -5.20
N VAL A 19 2.92 0.24 -4.31
CA VAL A 19 1.77 -0.37 -3.63
C VAL A 19 0.65 0.63 -3.49
N ASN A 20 -0.60 0.15 -3.51
CA ASN A 20 -1.74 0.99 -3.21
C ASN A 20 -1.75 1.36 -1.72
N TRP A 21 -2.18 2.59 -1.42
CA TRP A 21 -2.22 3.10 -0.05
C TRP A 21 -3.64 3.36 0.39
N LYS A 22 -3.96 2.91 1.60
CA LYS A 22 -5.19 3.24 2.31
C LYS A 22 -4.86 4.06 3.54
N TYR A 23 -5.49 5.22 3.65
CA TYR A 23 -5.41 6.00 4.88
C TYR A 23 -6.48 5.54 5.87
N ASN A 24 -6.04 5.15 7.05
CA ASN A 24 -6.90 4.78 8.16
C ASN A 24 -7.15 6.01 9.02
N TRP A 25 -8.31 6.65 8.84
CA TRP A 25 -8.70 7.87 9.56
C TRP A 25 -8.79 7.68 11.08
N LYS A 26 -9.24 6.50 11.54
CA LYS A 26 -9.40 6.19 12.97
C LYS A 26 -8.05 6.15 13.69
N GLN A 27 -7.05 5.57 13.04
CA GLN A 27 -5.70 5.41 13.60
C GLN A 27 -4.72 6.47 13.09
N ARG A 28 -5.14 7.35 12.17
CA ARG A 28 -4.31 8.34 11.48
C ARG A 28 -3.03 7.74 10.90
N THR A 29 -3.15 6.56 10.29
CA THR A 29 -2.02 5.79 9.77
C THR A 29 -2.23 5.38 8.32
N TRP A 30 -1.11 5.12 7.63
CA TRP A 30 -1.12 4.62 6.25
C TRP A 30 -0.88 3.11 6.23
N GLU A 31 -1.76 2.41 5.53
CA GLU A 31 -1.72 0.97 5.34
C GLU A 31 -1.55 0.66 3.87
N CYS A 32 -0.51 -0.11 3.54
CA CYS A 32 -0.30 -0.62 2.20
C CYS A 32 -1.32 -1.74 1.92
N LEU A 33 -2.03 -1.59 0.80
CA LEU A 33 -2.87 -2.59 0.20
C LEU A 33 -2.01 -3.34 -0.81
N LYS A 34 -1.62 -4.57 -0.47
CA LYS A 34 -0.85 -5.42 -1.37
C LYS A 34 -1.66 -5.61 -2.67
N THR A 35 -1.19 -5.06 -3.77
CA THR A 35 -1.74 -5.32 -5.10
C THR A 35 -0.92 -6.44 -5.73
N GLU A 36 -1.32 -7.68 -5.45
CA GLU A 36 -1.08 -8.79 -6.37
C GLU A 36 -2.47 -9.32 -6.77
N ASN A 37 -2.68 -9.47 -8.08
CA ASN A 37 -3.86 -9.95 -8.80
C ASN A 37 -4.84 -8.87 -9.32
N LEU A 38 -4.41 -8.18 -10.39
CA LEU A 38 -5.31 -7.66 -11.43
C LEU A 38 -4.96 -8.27 -12.80
N GLU A 39 -4.61 -9.55 -12.78
CA GLU A 39 -4.60 -10.52 -13.89
C GLU A 39 -5.00 -11.82 -13.15
N GLU A 40 -6.05 -12.59 -13.43
CA GLU A 40 -6.93 -12.82 -14.57
C GLU A 40 -8.30 -13.29 -14.02
N GLU A 41 -9.40 -12.76 -14.53
CA GLU A 41 -10.62 -13.55 -14.87
C GLU A 41 -11.52 -12.63 -15.72
N SER A 42 -10.98 -12.24 -16.88
CA SER A 42 -11.82 -12.12 -18.07
C SER A 42 -11.97 -13.52 -18.63
N ASN A 43 -13.03 -14.22 -18.22
CA ASN A 43 -13.52 -15.41 -18.89
C ASN A 43 -14.98 -15.15 -19.28
#